data_AF-A0A9X1L0R0-F1
#
_entry.id   AF-A0A9X1L0R0-F1
#
_cell.length_a   1.000
_cell.length_b   1.000
_cell.length_c   1.000
_cell.angle_alpha   90.00
_cell.angle_beta   90.00
_cell.angle_gamma   90.00
#
_symmetry.space_group_name_H-M   'P 1'
#
loop_
_entity.id
_entity.type
_entity.pdbx_description
1 polymer ?
#
loop_
_entity_poly.entity_id
_entity_poly.type
_entity_poly.pdbx_seq_one_letter_code
_entity_poly.pdbx_strand_id
1 'polypeptide(L)'
;MTTVGLFYRANPGLRTTILLILVWSVLQCVLAILGFYGDLKRMPPPLLAILLPPFILIIYGSTGKRLRRIESQHNIVRSTWVHSVRLPVEIVLFYLYSYEMVPQLMTFAGRNFDIIAGISAPFVALLYFRDRISDLGLFLWNVVCLGLVLFILVNGVLSTEVPFQQFAFEQPNKAVTLFPYVLLPATVVPLVIFSHVIDLLILGRKINRND
;
A
#
# COMPACT_ATOMS: atom_id res chain seq x y z
N MET A 1 10.20 3.74 6.61
CA MET A 1 10.02 4.05 8.06
C MET A 1 8.89 5.04 8.31
N THR A 2 8.79 6.15 7.56
CA THR A 2 7.70 7.14 7.70
C THR A 2 6.30 6.53 7.58
N THR A 3 6.05 5.65 6.60
CA THR A 3 4.76 4.96 6.42
C THR A 3 4.32 4.19 7.66
N VAL A 4 5.24 3.42 8.27
CA VAL A 4 4.96 2.63 9.48
C VAL A 4 4.65 3.54 10.65
N GLY A 5 5.36 4.67 10.78
CA GLY A 5 5.08 5.67 11.81
C GLY A 5 3.71 6.34 11.66
N LEU A 6 3.33 6.72 10.44
CA LEU A 6 1.99 7.26 10.16
C LEU A 6 0.90 6.23 10.44
N PHE A 7 1.12 4.99 10.00
CA PHE A 7 0.22 3.87 10.24
C PHE A 7 0.01 3.59 11.74
N TYR A 8 1.08 3.63 12.54
CA TYR A 8 0.99 3.52 14.00
C TYR A 8 0.18 4.66 14.63
N ARG A 9 0.35 5.90 14.15
CA ARG A 9 -0.41 7.05 14.66
C ARG A 9 -1.92 6.94 14.38
N ALA A 10 -2.29 6.29 13.27
CA ALA A 10 -3.67 5.96 12.94
C ALA A 10 -4.20 4.76 13.76
N ASN A 11 -3.30 3.84 14.17
CA ASN A 11 -3.64 2.59 14.86
C ASN A 11 -2.78 2.34 16.12
N PRO A 12 -2.87 3.20 17.17
CA PRO A 12 -1.97 3.14 18.33
C PRO A 12 -2.09 1.84 19.14
N GLY A 13 -3.22 1.13 19.00
CA GLY A 13 -3.50 -0.17 19.62
C GLY A 13 -2.72 -1.36 19.07
N LEU A 14 -2.14 -1.23 17.87
CA LEU A 14 -1.57 -2.33 17.12
C LEU A 14 -0.06 -2.50 17.37
N ARG A 15 0.43 -2.24 18.58
CA ARG A 15 1.87 -2.24 18.91
C ARG A 15 2.59 -3.52 18.48
N THR A 16 2.00 -4.70 18.76
CA THR A 16 2.55 -5.99 18.35
C THR A 16 2.59 -6.13 16.82
N THR A 17 1.54 -5.69 16.12
CA THR A 17 1.50 -5.70 14.65
C THR A 17 2.56 -4.77 14.06
N ILE A 18 2.79 -3.59 14.64
CA ILE A 18 3.86 -2.68 14.22
C ILE A 18 5.23 -3.34 14.35
N LEU A 19 5.49 -4.00 15.49
CA LEU A 19 6.75 -4.73 15.69
C LEU A 19 6.92 -5.83 14.63
N LEU A 20 5.86 -6.59 14.35
CA LEU A 20 5.88 -7.61 13.30
C LEU A 20 6.14 -7.01 11.91
N ILE A 21 5.55 -5.86 11.58
CA ILE A 21 5.79 -5.15 10.32
C ILE A 21 7.24 -4.67 10.23
N LEU A 22 7.83 -4.18 11.33
CA LEU A 22 9.23 -3.74 11.35
C LEU A 22 10.19 -4.92 11.18
N VAL A 23 9.97 -6.01 11.92
CA VAL A 23 10.75 -7.25 11.77
C VAL A 23 10.62 -7.78 10.35
N TRP A 24 9.40 -7.79 9.81
CA TRP A 24 9.13 -8.16 8.42
C TRP A 24 9.89 -7.29 7.42
N SER A 25 9.85 -5.96 7.59
CA SER A 25 10.56 -5.01 6.73
C SER A 25 12.06 -5.27 6.74
N VAL A 26 12.65 -5.48 7.92
CA VAL A 26 14.08 -5.77 8.06
C VAL A 26 14.43 -7.10 7.40
N LEU A 27 13.64 -8.14 7.65
CA LEU A 27 13.82 -9.45 7.02
C LEU A 27 13.82 -9.34 5.49
N GLN A 28 12.86 -8.58 4.94
CA GLN A 28 12.73 -8.38 3.50
C GLN A 28 13.93 -7.64 2.89
N CYS A 29 14.45 -6.61 3.58
CA CYS A 29 15.68 -5.95 3.19
C CYS A 29 16.88 -6.91 3.20
N VAL A 30 17.04 -7.70 4.26
CA VAL A 30 18.15 -8.67 4.37
C VAL A 30 18.08 -9.71 3.25
N LEU A 31 16.90 -10.29 2.99
CA LEU A 31 16.71 -11.25 1.91
C LEU A 31 17.04 -10.66 0.52
N ALA A 32 16.66 -9.41 0.28
CA ALA A 32 16.99 -8.72 -0.97
C ALA A 32 18.50 -8.49 -1.12
N ILE A 33 19.20 -8.08 -0.05
CA ILE A 33 20.65 -7.89 -0.06
C ILE A 33 21.39 -9.22 -0.29
N LEU A 34 20.89 -10.31 0.28
CA LEU A 34 21.44 -11.66 0.08
C LEU A 34 21.13 -12.24 -1.31
N GLY A 35 20.40 -11.53 -2.17
CA GLY A 35 20.08 -11.98 -3.52
C GLY A 35 19.00 -13.07 -3.57
N PHE A 36 18.22 -13.27 -2.50
CA PHE A 36 17.16 -14.30 -2.46
C PHE A 36 16.12 -14.13 -3.58
N TYR A 37 15.90 -12.89 -4.03
CA TYR A 37 14.98 -12.51 -5.10
C TYR A 37 15.63 -12.45 -6.49
N GLY A 38 16.89 -12.92 -6.65
CA GLY A 38 17.63 -12.82 -7.91
C GLY A 38 17.12 -13.74 -9.03
N ASP A 39 16.58 -14.92 -8.69
CA ASP A 39 15.94 -15.83 -9.66
C ASP A 39 14.43 -15.82 -9.50
N LEU A 40 13.77 -14.92 -10.23
CA LEU A 40 12.32 -14.77 -10.22
C LEU A 40 11.58 -15.83 -11.04
N LYS A 41 12.31 -16.62 -11.83
CA LYS A 41 11.72 -17.66 -12.69
C LYS A 41 11.53 -18.98 -11.94
N ARG A 42 12.16 -19.18 -10.79
CA ARG A 42 11.94 -20.37 -9.95
C ARG A 42 10.48 -20.48 -9.50
N MET A 43 10.01 -21.72 -9.31
CA MET A 43 8.67 -22.01 -8.80
C MET A 43 8.73 -22.60 -7.37
N PRO A 44 7.95 -22.07 -6.40
CA PRO A 44 7.09 -20.90 -6.52
C PRO A 44 7.89 -19.58 -6.64
N PRO A 45 7.34 -18.55 -7.34
CA PRO A 45 8.06 -17.29 -7.54
C PRO A 45 8.39 -16.61 -6.21
N PRO A 46 9.64 -16.15 -6.01
CA PRO A 46 10.06 -15.46 -4.78
C PRO A 46 9.19 -14.25 -4.43
N LEU A 47 8.59 -13.61 -5.45
CA LEU A 47 7.64 -12.51 -5.29
C LEU A 47 6.44 -12.87 -4.40
N LEU A 48 6.02 -14.15 -4.35
CA LEU A 48 4.95 -14.60 -3.46
C LEU A 48 5.35 -14.51 -1.99
N ALA A 49 6.63 -14.71 -1.66
CA ALA A 49 7.12 -14.53 -0.30
C ALA A 49 7.01 -13.07 0.14
N ILE A 50 7.14 -12.12 -0.78
CA ILE A 50 6.97 -10.68 -0.51
C ILE A 50 5.49 -10.34 -0.27
N LEU A 51 4.60 -10.83 -1.12
CA LEU A 51 3.20 -10.39 -1.17
C LEU A 51 2.29 -11.16 -0.20
N LEU A 52 2.40 -12.48 -0.10
CA LEU A 52 1.41 -13.28 0.63
C LEU A 52 1.28 -12.92 2.11
N PRO A 53 2.37 -12.81 2.90
CA PRO A 53 2.26 -12.55 4.34
C PRO A 53 1.50 -11.25 4.68
N PRO A 54 1.79 -10.09 4.07
CA PRO A 54 1.05 -8.87 4.40
C PRO A 54 -0.41 -8.92 3.94
N PHE A 55 -0.75 -9.57 2.82
CA PHE A 55 -2.15 -9.75 2.41
C PHE A 55 -2.95 -10.66 3.35
N ILE A 56 -2.33 -11.72 3.87
CA ILE A 56 -2.94 -12.56 4.91
C ILE A 56 -3.20 -11.73 6.16
N LEU A 57 -2.26 -10.86 6.58
CA LEU A 57 -2.45 -9.97 7.73
C LEU A 57 -3.59 -8.96 7.52
N ILE A 58 -3.77 -8.45 6.29
CA ILE A 58 -4.89 -7.58 5.94
C ILE A 58 -6.22 -8.30 6.15
N ILE A 59 -6.38 -9.49 5.57
CA ILE A 59 -7.60 -10.29 5.70
C ILE A 59 -7.85 -10.65 7.17
N TYR A 60 -6.80 -11.09 7.87
CA TYR A 60 -6.88 -11.48 9.27
C TYR A 60 -7.29 -10.31 10.18
N GLY A 61 -6.75 -9.11 9.96
CA GLY A 61 -7.05 -7.91 10.72
C GLY A 61 -8.45 -7.34 10.45
N SER A 62 -8.96 -7.52 9.24
CA SER A 62 -10.23 -6.95 8.77
C SER A 62 -11.47 -7.77 9.17
N THR A 63 -11.35 -8.74 10.07
CA THR A 63 -12.45 -9.68 10.40
C THR A 63 -12.80 -9.72 11.89
N GLY A 64 -14.09 -9.94 12.17
CA GLY A 64 -14.63 -10.33 13.47
C GLY A 64 -14.26 -9.39 14.64
N LYS A 65 -13.77 -10.00 15.73
CA LYS A 65 -13.39 -9.29 16.98
C LYS A 65 -12.19 -8.36 16.79
N ARG A 66 -11.31 -8.63 15.82
CA ARG A 66 -10.07 -7.87 15.59
C ARG A 66 -10.38 -6.53 14.95
N LEU A 67 -11.25 -6.52 13.94
CA LEU A 67 -11.74 -5.29 13.34
C LEU A 67 -12.39 -4.38 14.38
N ARG A 68 -13.23 -4.92 15.27
CA ARG A 68 -13.83 -4.12 16.37
C ARG A 68 -12.79 -3.53 17.33
N ARG A 69 -11.71 -4.26 17.60
CA ARG A 69 -10.60 -3.76 18.42
C ARG A 69 -9.81 -2.66 17.71
N ILE A 70 -9.64 -2.76 16.40
CA ILE A 70 -9.00 -1.71 15.60
C ILE A 70 -9.89 -0.47 15.62
N GLU A 71 -11.16 -0.63 15.26
CA GLU A 71 -12.16 0.44 15.18
C GLU A 71 -12.24 1.28 16.46
N SER A 72 -12.16 0.67 17.64
CA SER A 72 -12.26 1.41 18.91
C SER A 72 -11.09 2.36 19.20
N GLN A 73 -9.97 2.22 18.50
CA GLN A 73 -8.77 3.03 18.70
C GLN A 73 -8.29 3.71 17.40
N HIS A 74 -8.97 3.44 16.30
CA HIS A 74 -8.61 3.89 14.98
C HIS A 74 -8.95 5.37 14.79
N ASN A 75 -8.04 6.12 14.19
CA ASN A 75 -8.27 7.52 13.85
C ASN A 75 -8.31 7.69 12.32
N ILE A 76 -9.53 7.83 11.78
CA ILE A 76 -9.78 7.95 10.34
C ILE A 76 -9.02 9.12 9.72
N VAL A 77 -9.01 10.30 10.36
CA VAL A 77 -8.27 11.46 9.83
C VAL A 77 -6.79 11.12 9.66
N ARG A 78 -6.16 10.55 10.69
CA ARG A 78 -4.74 10.13 10.64
C ARG A 78 -4.50 9.00 9.65
N SER A 79 -5.47 8.09 9.50
CA SER A 79 -5.46 7.03 8.48
C SER A 79 -5.42 7.64 7.08
N THR A 80 -6.28 8.63 6.81
CA THR A 80 -6.32 9.35 5.53
C THR A 80 -4.97 10.02 5.22
N TRP A 81 -4.30 10.60 6.23
CA TRP A 81 -2.96 11.18 6.06
C TRP A 81 -1.89 10.17 5.60
N VAL A 82 -2.03 8.88 5.91
CA VAL A 82 -1.08 7.82 5.49
C VAL A 82 -0.91 7.83 3.97
N HIS A 83 -1.99 8.08 3.22
CA HIS A 83 -2.00 8.04 1.76
C HIS A 83 -1.12 9.11 1.10
N SER A 84 -0.73 10.16 1.84
CA SER A 84 0.23 11.16 1.38
C SER A 84 1.60 10.55 1.03
N VAL A 85 1.92 9.37 1.59
CA VAL A 85 3.15 8.62 1.26
C VAL A 85 3.24 8.25 -0.22
N ARG A 86 2.12 8.24 -0.96
CA ARG A 86 2.11 7.91 -2.38
C ARG A 86 2.84 8.97 -3.20
N LEU A 87 2.74 10.24 -2.85
CA LEU A 87 3.43 11.32 -3.56
C LEU A 87 4.96 11.12 -3.65
N PRO A 88 5.71 10.94 -2.54
CA PRO A 88 7.13 10.66 -2.63
C PRO A 88 7.45 9.32 -3.29
N VAL A 89 6.58 8.30 -3.13
CA VAL A 89 6.76 7.01 -3.82
C VAL A 89 6.68 7.17 -5.34
N GLU A 90 5.74 7.96 -5.84
CA GLU A 90 5.58 8.24 -7.27
C GLU A 90 6.79 8.97 -7.86
N ILE A 91 7.35 9.92 -7.11
CA ILE A 91 8.59 10.60 -7.50
C ILE A 91 9.74 9.57 -7.60
N VAL A 92 9.87 8.67 -6.62
CA VAL A 92 10.88 7.61 -6.64
C VAL A 92 10.68 6.65 -7.82
N LEU A 93 9.44 6.25 -8.12
CA LEU A 93 9.14 5.40 -9.28
C LEU A 93 9.50 6.07 -10.61
N PHE A 94 9.29 7.39 -10.73
CA PHE A 94 9.69 8.14 -11.92
C PHE A 94 11.21 8.19 -12.09
N TYR A 95 11.97 8.35 -11.01
CA TYR A 95 13.44 8.22 -11.07
C TYR A 95 13.86 6.81 -11.45
N LEU A 96 13.27 5.78 -10.84
CA LEU A 96 13.57 4.39 -11.19
C LEU A 96 13.28 4.07 -12.66
N TYR A 97 12.25 4.70 -13.24
CA TYR A 97 11.98 4.59 -14.67
C TYR A 97 13.12 5.18 -15.51
N SER A 98 13.65 6.32 -15.10
CA SER A 98 14.79 6.97 -15.78
C SER A 98 16.09 6.14 -15.71
N TYR A 99 16.19 5.23 -14.74
CA TYR A 99 17.29 4.26 -14.59
C TYR A 99 16.95 2.86 -15.13
N GLU A 100 15.89 2.71 -15.93
CA GLU A 100 15.48 1.43 -16.53
C GLU A 100 15.08 0.32 -15.54
N MET A 101 14.74 0.69 -14.30
CA MET A 101 14.44 -0.26 -13.22
C MET A 101 12.95 -0.60 -13.04
N VAL A 102 12.07 0.29 -13.52
CA VAL A 102 10.61 0.09 -13.57
C VAL A 102 10.07 0.63 -14.89
N PRO A 103 9.00 0.07 -15.47
CA PRO A 103 8.45 0.57 -16.72
C PRO A 103 7.70 1.90 -16.57
N GLN A 104 7.55 2.63 -17.67
CA GLN A 104 6.79 3.89 -17.71
C GLN A 104 5.36 3.72 -17.19
N LEU A 105 4.71 2.58 -17.49
CA LEU A 105 3.34 2.29 -17.04
C LEU A 105 3.19 2.30 -15.50
N MET A 106 4.27 2.06 -14.76
CA MET A 106 4.32 2.09 -13.29
C MET A 106 4.48 3.50 -12.71
N THR A 107 4.62 4.52 -13.55
CA THR A 107 4.82 5.91 -13.15
C THR A 107 3.60 6.77 -13.45
N PHE A 108 3.56 7.97 -12.86
CA PHE A 108 2.53 8.97 -13.16
C PHE A 108 2.54 9.50 -14.60
N ALA A 109 3.63 9.29 -15.35
CA ALA A 109 3.68 9.57 -16.78
C ALA A 109 3.01 8.46 -17.64
N GLY A 110 2.69 7.33 -17.01
CA GLY A 110 2.02 6.19 -17.63
C GLY A 110 0.60 6.00 -17.10
N ARG A 111 0.36 4.87 -16.42
CA ARG A 111 -0.99 4.47 -15.96
C ARG A 111 -1.16 4.60 -14.44
N ASN A 112 -0.17 5.14 -13.73
CA ASN A 112 -0.21 5.25 -12.27
C ASN A 112 -0.77 6.60 -11.81
N PHE A 113 -2.04 6.63 -11.44
CA PHE A 113 -2.68 7.87 -10.95
C PHE A 113 -2.56 8.05 -9.43
N ASP A 114 -1.71 7.26 -8.76
CA ASP A 114 -1.48 7.35 -7.31
C ASP A 114 -0.93 8.70 -6.85
N ILE A 115 -0.32 9.47 -7.76
CA ILE A 115 0.14 10.82 -7.47
C ILE A 115 -1.04 11.73 -7.07
N ILE A 116 -2.20 11.56 -7.71
CA ILE A 116 -3.41 12.32 -7.41
C ILE A 116 -3.95 11.93 -6.04
N ALA A 117 -3.97 10.63 -5.72
CA ALA A 117 -4.34 10.13 -4.41
C ALA A 117 -3.38 10.66 -3.31
N GLY A 118 -2.08 10.68 -3.58
CA GLY A 118 -1.06 11.19 -2.68
C GLY A 118 -1.18 12.69 -2.42
N ILE A 119 -1.43 13.49 -3.45
CA ILE A 119 -1.63 14.94 -3.32
C ILE A 119 -2.96 15.25 -2.63
N SER A 120 -4.04 14.55 -2.97
CA SER A 120 -5.37 14.83 -2.42
C SER A 120 -5.53 14.39 -0.96
N ALA A 121 -4.83 13.35 -0.51
CA ALA A 121 -4.90 12.82 0.86
C ALA A 121 -4.83 13.87 1.99
N PRO A 122 -3.83 14.78 2.06
CA PRO A 122 -3.77 15.80 3.11
C PRO A 122 -4.96 16.77 3.07
N PHE A 123 -5.43 17.15 1.87
CA PHE A 123 -6.58 18.04 1.73
C PHE A 123 -7.87 17.35 2.16
N VAL A 124 -8.10 16.11 1.74
CA VAL A 124 -9.26 15.32 2.13
C VAL A 124 -9.28 15.07 3.63
N ALA A 125 -8.13 14.75 4.23
CA ALA A 125 -8.02 14.60 5.68
C ALA A 125 -8.37 15.88 6.44
N LEU A 126 -7.90 17.05 5.97
CA LEU A 126 -8.22 18.35 6.57
C LEU A 126 -9.68 18.74 6.40
N LEU A 127 -10.25 18.47 5.22
CA LEU A 127 -11.65 18.77 4.94
C LEU A 127 -12.58 17.88 5.78
N TYR A 128 -12.27 16.58 5.90
CA TYR A 128 -13.01 15.68 6.78
C TYR A 128 -12.87 16.08 8.26
N PHE A 129 -11.68 16.46 8.72
CA PHE A 129 -11.48 16.97 10.09
C PHE A 129 -12.28 18.25 10.39
N ARG A 130 -12.58 19.05 9.37
CA ARG A 130 -13.38 20.29 9.48
C ARG A 130 -14.86 20.08 9.16
N ASP A 131 -15.32 18.82 9.13
CA ASP A 131 -16.69 18.44 8.81
C ASP A 131 -17.19 19.00 7.46
N ARG A 132 -16.27 19.22 6.51
CA ARG A 132 -16.57 19.72 5.14
C ARG A 132 -16.83 18.60 4.14
N ILE A 133 -16.54 17.36 4.50
CA ILE A 133 -16.80 16.16 3.71
C ILE A 133 -17.58 15.20 4.60
N SER A 134 -18.67 14.63 4.07
CA SER A 134 -19.48 13.63 4.78
C SER A 134 -18.77 12.27 4.88
N ASP A 135 -19.26 11.40 5.76
CA ASP A 135 -18.79 10.01 5.83
C ASP A 135 -18.91 9.30 4.47
N LEU A 136 -19.99 9.56 3.71
CA LEU A 136 -20.15 9.05 2.35
C LEU A 136 -19.10 9.61 1.38
N GLY A 137 -18.80 10.91 1.45
CA GLY A 137 -17.76 11.51 0.61
C GLY A 137 -16.39 10.91 0.84
N LEU A 138 -16.01 10.69 2.11
CA LEU A 138 -14.75 10.04 2.45
C LEU A 138 -14.75 8.54 2.08
N PHE A 139 -15.89 7.87 2.20
CA PHE A 139 -16.05 6.48 1.76
C PHE A 139 -15.79 6.36 0.26
N LEU A 140 -16.43 7.20 -0.57
CA LEU A 140 -16.24 7.20 -2.03
C LEU A 140 -14.79 7.51 -2.41
N TRP A 141 -14.15 8.47 -1.75
CA TRP A 141 -12.73 8.77 -1.97
C TRP A 141 -11.84 7.54 -1.69
N ASN A 142 -12.11 6.81 -0.59
CA ASN A 142 -11.38 5.59 -0.27
C ASN A 142 -11.61 4.48 -1.31
N VAL A 143 -12.84 4.30 -1.82
CA VAL A 143 -13.14 3.32 -2.88
C VAL A 143 -12.31 3.61 -4.13
N VAL A 144 -12.31 4.87 -4.58
CA VAL A 144 -11.54 5.28 -5.77
C VAL A 144 -10.04 5.07 -5.54
N CYS A 145 -9.49 5.54 -4.42
CA CYS A 145 -8.06 5.44 -4.14
C CYS A 145 -7.57 4.00 -3.91
N LEU A 146 -8.44 3.12 -3.38
CA LEU A 146 -8.20 1.69 -3.29
C LEU A 146 -8.18 1.05 -4.68
N GLY A 147 -9.11 1.42 -5.55
CA GLY A 147 -9.12 0.98 -6.95
C GLY A 147 -7.80 1.33 -7.67
N LEU A 148 -7.31 2.56 -7.48
CA LEU A 148 -6.03 3.01 -8.05
C LEU A 148 -4.84 2.17 -7.57
N VAL A 149 -4.71 1.94 -6.26
CA VAL A 149 -3.55 1.19 -5.73
C VAL A 149 -3.59 -0.28 -6.15
N LEU A 150 -4.78 -0.88 -6.20
CA LEU A 150 -4.95 -2.26 -6.65
C LEU A 150 -4.65 -2.39 -8.14
N PHE A 151 -5.10 -1.42 -8.94
CA PHE A 151 -4.80 -1.37 -10.36
C PHE A 151 -3.30 -1.33 -10.61
N ILE A 152 -2.57 -0.43 -9.94
CA ILE A 152 -1.12 -0.35 -10.15
C ILE A 152 -0.35 -1.51 -9.54
N LEU A 153 -0.82 -2.07 -8.42
CA LEU A 153 -0.25 -3.31 -7.86
C LEU A 153 -0.32 -4.46 -8.86
N VAL A 154 -1.49 -4.67 -9.49
CA VAL A 154 -1.66 -5.73 -10.50
C VAL A 154 -0.74 -5.48 -11.70
N ASN A 155 -0.70 -4.25 -12.22
CA ASN A 155 0.22 -3.90 -13.31
C ASN A 155 1.69 -4.12 -12.91
N GLY A 156 2.07 -3.80 -11.68
CA GLY A 156 3.43 -3.98 -11.17
C GLY A 156 3.84 -5.43 -11.05
N VAL A 157 2.94 -6.29 -10.57
CA VAL A 157 3.15 -7.74 -10.52
C VAL A 157 3.27 -8.31 -11.95
N LEU A 158 2.35 -7.93 -12.85
CA LEU A 158 2.34 -8.40 -14.23
C LEU A 158 3.47 -7.81 -15.10
N SER A 159 4.18 -6.80 -14.60
CA SER A 159 5.37 -6.23 -15.24
C SER A 159 6.68 -6.76 -14.66
N THR A 160 6.64 -7.55 -13.58
CA THR A 160 7.84 -8.15 -12.97
C THR A 160 8.31 -9.34 -13.82
N GLU A 161 9.61 -9.62 -13.84
CA GLU A 161 10.24 -10.74 -14.60
C GLU A 161 9.94 -12.13 -14.01
N VAL A 162 8.68 -12.39 -13.70
CA VAL A 162 8.16 -13.69 -13.26
C VAL A 162 7.67 -14.50 -14.48
N PRO A 163 7.50 -15.83 -14.38
CA PRO A 163 7.09 -16.67 -15.51
C PRO A 163 5.75 -16.31 -16.15
N PHE A 164 4.90 -15.57 -15.43
CA PHE A 164 3.59 -15.09 -15.90
C PHE A 164 3.59 -13.58 -16.21
N GLN A 165 4.73 -12.96 -16.48
CA GLN A 165 4.80 -11.56 -16.95
C GLN A 165 3.87 -11.35 -18.15
N GLN A 166 3.15 -10.23 -18.19
CA GLN A 166 2.21 -9.87 -19.28
C GLN A 166 2.51 -8.49 -19.87
N PHE A 167 3.21 -7.61 -19.14
CA PHE A 167 3.49 -6.25 -19.57
C PHE A 167 4.98 -5.93 -19.49
N ALA A 168 5.38 -4.84 -20.16
CA ALA A 168 6.69 -4.22 -20.01
C ALA A 168 7.88 -5.17 -20.23
N PHE A 169 7.84 -6.00 -21.28
CA PHE A 169 8.92 -6.94 -21.60
C PHE A 169 10.25 -6.23 -21.94
N GLU A 170 10.19 -5.03 -22.52
CA GLU A 170 11.39 -4.23 -22.85
C GLU A 170 12.05 -3.62 -21.61
N GLN A 171 11.25 -3.20 -20.63
CA GLN A 171 11.72 -2.58 -19.39
C GLN A 171 10.94 -3.14 -18.18
N PRO A 172 11.26 -4.37 -17.74
CA PRO A 172 10.51 -5.01 -16.67
C PRO A 172 10.66 -4.30 -15.31
N ASN A 173 9.74 -4.60 -14.41
CA ASN A 173 9.78 -4.10 -13.03
C ASN A 173 10.80 -4.91 -12.20
N LYS A 174 12.05 -4.46 -12.22
CA LYS A 174 13.17 -5.08 -11.48
C LYS A 174 13.34 -4.49 -10.08
N ALA A 175 12.96 -3.23 -9.89
CA ALA A 175 13.19 -2.53 -8.61
C ALA A 175 12.54 -3.25 -7.42
N VAL A 176 11.35 -3.83 -7.60
CA VAL A 176 10.55 -4.44 -6.53
C VAL A 176 11.19 -5.62 -5.81
N THR A 177 12.34 -6.11 -6.26
CA THR A 177 13.10 -7.21 -5.63
C THR A 177 14.42 -6.76 -5.02
N LEU A 178 14.78 -5.48 -5.19
CA LEU A 178 16.06 -4.93 -4.75
C LEU A 178 15.89 -4.08 -3.51
N PHE A 179 16.90 -4.06 -2.64
CA PHE A 179 16.95 -3.10 -1.55
C PHE A 179 17.18 -1.67 -2.10
N PRO A 180 16.49 -0.63 -1.56
CA PRO A 180 15.45 -0.66 -0.53
C PRO A 180 14.02 -0.80 -1.08
N TYR A 181 13.86 -0.90 -2.40
CA TYR A 181 12.58 -0.83 -3.11
C TYR A 181 11.68 -2.05 -2.91
N VAL A 182 12.23 -3.18 -2.47
CA VAL A 182 11.47 -4.37 -2.02
C VAL A 182 10.45 -4.05 -0.93
N LEU A 183 10.71 -2.99 -0.14
CA LEU A 183 9.78 -2.51 0.89
C LEU A 183 8.48 -1.95 0.31
N LEU A 184 8.45 -1.56 -0.96
CA LEU A 184 7.26 -1.04 -1.63
C LEU A 184 6.15 -2.11 -1.66
N PRO A 185 6.33 -3.27 -2.32
CA PRO A 185 5.36 -4.36 -2.28
C PRO A 185 5.31 -5.09 -0.94
N ALA A 186 6.41 -5.15 -0.18
CA ALA A 186 6.45 -5.89 1.08
C ALA A 186 5.71 -5.20 2.23
N THR A 187 5.65 -3.86 2.22
CA THR A 187 5.23 -3.08 3.40
C THR A 187 4.41 -1.86 3.04
N VAL A 188 4.90 -0.98 2.15
CA VAL A 188 4.23 0.30 1.90
C VAL A 188 2.86 0.11 1.26
N VAL A 189 2.79 -0.63 0.15
CA VAL A 189 1.55 -0.89 -0.58
C VAL A 189 0.53 -1.64 0.30
N PRO A 190 0.90 -2.72 1.00
CA PRO A 190 -0.05 -3.38 1.90
C PRO A 190 -0.57 -2.50 3.04
N LEU A 191 0.25 -1.61 3.62
CA LEU A 191 -0.22 -0.67 4.65
C LEU A 191 -1.20 0.36 4.08
N VAL A 192 -0.97 0.83 2.86
CA VAL A 192 -1.90 1.72 2.15
C VAL A 192 -3.23 1.00 1.89
N ILE A 193 -3.18 -0.24 1.40
CA ILE A 193 -4.39 -1.06 1.17
C ILE A 193 -5.12 -1.33 2.48
N PHE A 194 -4.41 -1.72 3.54
CA PHE A 194 -4.99 -1.95 4.86
C PHE A 194 -5.76 -0.72 5.36
N SER A 195 -5.15 0.46 5.23
CA SER A 195 -5.73 1.71 5.70
C SER A 195 -7.06 1.99 4.97
N HIS A 196 -7.09 1.85 3.64
CA HIS A 196 -8.34 1.97 2.88
C HIS A 196 -9.39 0.93 3.31
N VAL A 197 -9.00 -0.34 3.46
CA VAL A 197 -9.95 -1.42 3.82
C VAL A 197 -10.58 -1.16 5.19
N ILE A 198 -9.78 -0.77 6.18
CA ILE A 198 -10.30 -0.46 7.52
C ILE A 198 -11.21 0.76 7.48
N ASP A 199 -10.80 1.85 6.82
CA ASP A 199 -11.59 3.07 6.70
C ASP A 199 -12.94 2.79 6.04
N LEU A 200 -12.97 2.00 4.95
CA LEU A 200 -14.20 1.60 4.27
C LEU A 200 -15.13 0.78 5.16
N LEU A 201 -14.59 -0.18 5.91
CA LEU A 201 -15.39 -1.02 6.80
C LEU A 201 -15.99 -0.21 7.96
N ILE A 202 -15.25 0.77 8.49
CA ILE A 202 -15.74 1.65 9.57
C ILE A 202 -16.77 2.64 9.02
N LEU A 203 -16.46 3.34 7.92
CA LEU A 203 -17.36 4.32 7.32
C LEU A 203 -18.67 3.67 6.83
N GLY A 204 -18.60 2.49 6.20
CA GLY A 204 -19.80 1.76 5.78
C GLY A 204 -20.73 1.41 6.95
N ARG A 205 -20.18 1.07 8.13
CA ARG A 205 -20.98 0.85 9.34
C ARG A 205 -21.57 2.14 9.91
N LYS A 206 -20.84 3.26 9.83
CA LYS A 206 -21.32 4.56 10.28
C LYS A 206 -22.50 5.03 9.43
N ILE A 207 -22.37 4.93 8.11
CA ILE A 207 -23.41 5.33 7.15
C ILE A 207 -24.69 4.51 7.40
N ASN A 208 -24.59 3.18 7.45
CA ASN A 208 -25.74 2.30 7.69
C ASN A 208 -26.41 2.46 9.07
N ARG A 209 -25.81 3.18 10.02
CA ARG A 209 -26.41 3.49 11.33
C ARG A 209 -27.14 4.82 11.36
N ASN A 210 -26.85 5.69 10.40
CA ASN A 210 -27.41 7.03 10.28
C ASN A 210 -28.59 7.09 9.30
N ASP A 211 -28.81 6.01 8.53
CA ASP A 211 -30.01 5.74 7.71
C ASP A 211 -31.05 4.95 8.52
#